data_AF-A0A8J3MDM0-F1
#
_entry.id   AF-A0A8J3MDM0-F1
#
_cell.length_a   1.000
_cell.length_b   1.000
_cell.length_c   1.000
_cell.angle_alpha   90.00
_cell.angle_beta   90.00
_cell.angle_gamma   90.00
#
_symmetry.space_group_name_H-M   'P 1'
#
loop_
_entity.id
_entity.type
_entity.pdbx_description
1 polymer ?
#
loop_
_entity_poly.entity_id
_entity_poly.type
_entity_poly.pdbx_seq_one_letter_code
_entity_poly.pdbx_strand_id
1 'polypeptide(L)'
;MTQTLSLQSTAARVSQAELSPADRFLHELRTQMPRNYVLANGDIHLCDRSGKPGMPVCSALQVSALVRDDNGQGWSRLVQVLTPDRRVIGCVVPHTEVEARPNDAIARLADCGLQIQGDRYLFLQFLKSWRPTRYALRLRQVGWTPDRTAFALADGRVIAPVPRGETVIYTGTADRTTTGCFEDWQSGMAALALGNPYLIFGISLALSGPFLGLTNRTGAIFHFFGENSVGKTKALLAGNTV
;
A
#
# COMPACT_ATOMS: atom_id res chain seq x y z
N MET A 1 23.42 -44.60 -39.93
CA MET A 1 23.04 -45.05 -38.57
C MET A 1 24.01 -44.35 -37.62
N THR A 2 23.67 -43.43 -36.74
CA THR A 2 22.39 -42.86 -36.28
C THR A 2 22.77 -41.53 -35.64
N GLN A 3 22.20 -40.41 -36.09
CA GLN A 3 22.33 -39.12 -35.42
C GLN A 3 21.45 -39.15 -34.16
N THR A 4 22.05 -38.97 -32.98
CA THR A 4 21.31 -38.79 -31.74
C THR A 4 21.19 -37.29 -31.47
N LEU A 5 20.07 -36.70 -31.89
CA LEU A 5 19.69 -35.33 -31.54
C LEU A 5 19.38 -35.26 -30.04
N SER A 6 20.27 -34.60 -29.29
CA SER A 6 20.03 -34.20 -27.91
C SER A 6 19.00 -33.06 -27.91
N LEU A 7 17.76 -33.38 -27.54
CA LEU A 7 16.73 -32.39 -27.21
C LEU A 7 17.05 -31.81 -25.82
N GLN A 8 17.88 -30.77 -25.78
CA GLN A 8 17.95 -29.90 -24.61
C GLN A 8 16.65 -29.07 -24.56
N SER A 9 15.83 -29.38 -23.57
CA SER A 9 14.65 -28.61 -23.15
C SER A 9 15.07 -27.20 -22.76
N THR A 10 14.86 -26.25 -23.67
CA THR A 10 14.97 -24.81 -23.42
C THR A 10 13.73 -24.37 -22.62
N ALA A 11 13.70 -24.68 -21.33
CA ALA A 11 12.77 -24.03 -20.41
C ALA A 11 13.15 -22.54 -20.32
N ALA A 12 12.36 -21.70 -21.01
CA ALA A 12 12.50 -20.26 -21.04
C ALA A 12 12.57 -19.70 -19.62
N ARG A 13 13.73 -19.19 -19.22
CA ARG A 13 13.86 -18.31 -18.05
C ARG A 13 13.26 -16.96 -18.41
N VAL A 14 11.94 -16.84 -18.30
CA VAL A 14 11.27 -15.55 -18.31
C VAL A 14 11.85 -14.73 -17.16
N SER A 15 12.42 -13.58 -17.47
CA SER A 15 12.95 -12.63 -16.48
C SER A 15 11.79 -12.19 -15.58
N GLN A 16 11.96 -12.19 -14.25
CA GLN A 16 10.93 -11.76 -13.30
C GLN A 16 10.43 -10.31 -13.55
N ALA A 17 11.17 -9.52 -14.33
CA ALA A 17 10.80 -8.17 -14.74
C ALA A 17 9.62 -8.13 -15.72
N GLU A 18 9.35 -9.19 -16.48
CA GLU A 18 8.32 -9.23 -17.53
C GLU A 18 6.96 -9.78 -17.06
N LEU A 19 6.90 -10.32 -15.84
CA LEU A 19 5.67 -10.86 -15.27
C LEU A 19 4.70 -9.73 -14.91
N SER A 20 3.40 -9.95 -15.16
CA SER A 20 2.35 -9.08 -14.65
C SER A 20 2.42 -9.01 -13.11
N PRO A 21 1.93 -7.91 -12.47
CA PRO A 21 1.92 -7.81 -11.01
C PRO A 21 1.26 -9.01 -10.32
N ALA A 22 0.18 -9.55 -10.90
CA ALA A 22 -0.51 -10.73 -10.40
C ALA A 22 0.35 -12.00 -10.50
N ASP A 23 1.05 -12.20 -11.61
CA ASP A 23 1.87 -13.40 -11.81
C ASP A 23 3.12 -13.38 -10.92
N ARG A 24 3.72 -12.19 -10.73
CA ARG A 24 4.80 -11.98 -9.76
C ARG A 24 4.33 -12.31 -8.34
N PHE A 25 3.16 -11.80 -7.95
CA PHE A 25 2.55 -12.12 -6.66
C PHE A 25 2.34 -13.63 -6.48
N LEU A 26 1.75 -14.32 -7.45
CA LEU A 26 1.52 -15.77 -7.38
C LEU A 26 2.83 -16.56 -7.36
N HIS A 27 3.89 -16.06 -7.98
CA HIS A 27 5.22 -16.67 -7.90
C HIS A 27 5.80 -16.53 -6.49
N GLU A 28 5.81 -15.33 -5.92
CA GLU A 28 6.29 -15.07 -4.56
C GLU A 28 5.49 -15.84 -3.52
N LEU A 29 4.17 -15.85 -3.64
CA LEU A 29 3.26 -16.60 -2.77
C LEU A 29 3.63 -18.09 -2.70
N ARG A 30 3.94 -18.74 -3.82
CA ARG A 30 4.38 -20.14 -3.82
C ARG A 30 5.67 -20.37 -3.05
N THR A 31 6.61 -19.43 -3.15
CA THR A 31 7.92 -19.56 -2.47
C THR A 31 7.85 -19.32 -0.97
N GLN A 32 6.89 -18.51 -0.52
CA GLN A 32 6.76 -18.10 0.89
C GLN A 32 5.61 -18.79 1.61
N MET A 33 4.90 -19.70 0.94
CA MET A 33 3.73 -20.40 1.48
C MET A 33 4.08 -21.10 2.80
N PRO A 34 3.28 -20.91 3.86
CA PRO A 34 3.45 -21.64 5.11
C PRO A 34 3.39 -23.16 4.90
N ARG A 35 4.08 -23.90 5.75
CA ARG A 35 4.06 -25.38 5.73
C ARG A 35 2.61 -25.88 5.86
N ASN A 36 2.31 -26.99 5.20
CA ASN A 36 0.99 -27.63 5.13
C ASN A 36 -0.06 -26.88 4.30
N TYR A 37 0.32 -25.82 3.57
CA TYR A 37 -0.57 -25.16 2.62
C TYR A 37 0.03 -25.18 1.22
N VAL A 38 -0.83 -25.18 0.21
CA VAL A 38 -0.43 -25.19 -1.20
C VAL A 38 -1.37 -24.31 -2.02
N LEU A 39 -0.81 -23.62 -3.01
CA LEU A 39 -1.57 -22.89 -4.01
C LEU A 39 -1.90 -23.82 -5.18
N ALA A 40 -3.18 -24.11 -5.41
CA ALA A 40 -3.68 -24.95 -6.49
C ALA A 40 -4.85 -24.25 -7.19
N ASN A 41 -4.82 -24.22 -8.53
CA ASN A 41 -5.87 -23.59 -9.35
C ASN A 41 -6.21 -22.13 -8.99
N GLY A 42 -5.28 -21.39 -8.37
CA GLY A 42 -5.48 -20.01 -7.94
C GLY A 42 -5.93 -19.85 -6.49
N ASP A 43 -6.27 -20.95 -5.82
CA ASP A 43 -6.75 -20.97 -4.44
C ASP A 43 -5.77 -21.67 -3.50
N ILE A 44 -5.88 -21.35 -2.21
CA ILE A 44 -5.05 -21.88 -1.16
C ILE A 44 -5.80 -23.04 -0.49
N HIS A 45 -5.13 -24.18 -0.44
CA HIS A 45 -5.63 -25.40 0.19
C HIS A 45 -4.75 -25.80 1.36
N LEU A 46 -5.36 -26.40 2.39
CA LEU A 46 -4.66 -27.21 3.37
C LEU A 46 -4.24 -28.52 2.71
N CYS A 47 -2.98 -28.90 2.85
CA CYS A 47 -2.47 -30.15 2.30
C CYS A 47 -3.11 -31.37 2.99
N ASP A 48 -3.36 -32.41 2.21
CA ASP A 48 -3.73 -33.73 2.74
C ASP A 48 -2.51 -34.47 3.32
N ARG A 49 -2.72 -35.70 3.81
CA ARG A 49 -1.64 -36.56 4.35
C ARG A 49 -0.52 -36.88 3.35
N SER A 50 -0.80 -36.75 2.05
CA SER A 50 0.15 -36.99 0.96
C SER A 50 0.86 -35.71 0.48
N GLY A 51 0.54 -34.55 1.07
CA GLY A 51 1.07 -33.25 0.66
C GLY A 51 0.37 -32.65 -0.56
N LYS A 52 -0.73 -33.25 -1.03
CA LYS A 52 -1.52 -32.75 -2.16
C LYS A 52 -2.61 -31.77 -1.69
N PRO A 53 -3.19 -30.95 -2.58
CA PRO A 53 -4.27 -30.05 -2.22
C PRO A 53 -5.46 -30.83 -1.63
N GLY A 54 -5.76 -30.58 -0.35
CA GLY A 54 -6.91 -31.11 0.35
C GLY A 54 -8.01 -30.07 0.45
N MET A 55 -8.39 -29.73 1.67
CA MET A 55 -9.52 -28.80 1.92
C MET A 55 -9.18 -27.38 1.44
N PRO A 56 -10.06 -26.73 0.67
CA PRO A 56 -9.88 -25.32 0.30
C PRO A 56 -9.98 -24.43 1.53
N VAL A 57 -9.22 -23.34 1.55
CA VAL A 57 -9.18 -22.37 2.65
C VAL A 57 -9.72 -21.02 2.15
N CYS A 58 -9.06 -20.44 1.15
CA CYS A 58 -9.38 -19.13 0.60
C CYS A 58 -8.71 -18.91 -0.77
N SER A 59 -9.11 -17.86 -1.48
CA SER A 59 -8.37 -17.35 -2.63
C SER A 59 -6.97 -16.83 -2.26
N ALA A 60 -6.14 -16.57 -3.27
CA ALA A 60 -4.74 -16.22 -3.07
C ALA A 60 -4.51 -14.96 -2.22
N LEU A 61 -3.80 -15.13 -1.11
CA LEU A 61 -3.31 -14.06 -0.23
C LEU A 61 -1.91 -14.37 0.30
N GLN A 62 -1.16 -13.33 0.63
CA GLN A 62 0.17 -13.42 1.23
C GLN A 62 0.27 -12.47 2.41
N VAL A 63 0.85 -12.91 3.54
CA VAL A 63 1.23 -11.99 4.62
C VAL A 63 2.67 -11.54 4.38
N SER A 64 2.84 -10.32 3.88
CA SER A 64 4.12 -9.80 3.38
C SER A 64 5.02 -9.20 4.47
N ALA A 65 4.44 -8.65 5.54
CA ALA A 65 5.18 -8.02 6.63
C ALA A 65 4.37 -7.98 7.93
N LEU A 66 5.07 -7.80 9.05
CA LEU A 66 4.46 -7.32 10.29
C LEU A 66 4.50 -5.79 10.34
N VAL A 67 3.43 -5.20 10.80
CA VAL A 67 3.23 -3.74 10.82
C VAL A 67 3.21 -3.27 12.26
N ARG A 68 3.87 -2.15 12.56
CA ARG A 68 3.80 -1.46 13.86
C ARG A 68 3.84 0.05 13.67
N ASP A 69 3.41 0.80 14.68
CA ASP A 69 3.67 2.24 14.72
C ASP A 69 5.10 2.57 15.21
N ASP A 70 5.41 3.86 15.23
CA ASP A 70 6.68 4.42 15.66
C ASP A 70 7.02 4.14 17.12
N ASN A 71 6.01 3.95 17.97
CA ASN A 71 6.16 3.54 19.37
C ASN A 71 6.34 2.01 19.54
N GLY A 72 6.39 1.25 18.44
CA GLY A 72 6.51 -0.20 18.48
C GLY A 72 5.23 -0.92 18.91
N GLN A 73 4.09 -0.24 18.83
CA GLN A 73 2.79 -0.74 19.24
C GLN A 73 1.86 -1.00 18.04
N GLY A 74 0.65 -1.47 18.34
CA GLY A 74 -0.41 -1.65 17.35
C GLY A 74 -0.09 -2.68 16.28
N TRP A 75 0.60 -3.75 16.67
CA TRP A 75 1.04 -4.83 15.80
C TRP A 75 -0.09 -5.38 14.92
N SER A 76 0.19 -5.47 13.63
CA SER A 76 -0.76 -5.88 12.59
C SER A 76 -0.03 -6.71 11.52
N ARG A 77 -0.79 -7.35 10.63
CA ARG A 77 -0.28 -8.07 9.46
C ARG A 77 -0.56 -7.25 8.21
N LEU A 78 0.45 -7.04 7.36
CA LEU A 78 0.24 -6.51 6.00
C LEU A 78 -0.08 -7.68 5.07
N VAL A 79 -1.36 -7.85 4.78
CA VAL A 79 -1.90 -8.89 3.92
C VAL A 79 -2.05 -8.35 2.50
N GLN A 80 -1.43 -9.00 1.53
CA GLN A 80 -1.63 -8.75 0.11
C GLN A 80 -2.67 -9.74 -0.41
N VAL A 81 -3.76 -9.24 -1.00
CA VAL A 81 -4.85 -10.04 -1.54
C VAL A 81 -4.84 -9.91 -3.06
N LEU A 82 -4.88 -11.05 -3.77
CA LEU A 82 -5.16 -11.05 -5.20
C LEU A 82 -6.66 -11.04 -5.40
N THR A 83 -7.16 -9.95 -5.97
CA THR A 83 -8.58 -9.74 -6.22
C THR A 83 -9.06 -10.54 -7.44
N PRO A 84 -10.39 -10.74 -7.59
CA PRO A 84 -10.95 -11.41 -8.77
C PRO A 84 -10.62 -10.72 -10.11
N ASP A 85 -10.43 -9.39 -10.12
CA ASP A 85 -9.99 -8.61 -11.28
C ASP A 85 -8.46 -8.56 -11.43
N ARG A 86 -7.73 -9.46 -10.77
CA ARG A 86 -6.27 -9.66 -10.83
C ARG A 86 -5.44 -8.46 -10.37
N ARG A 87 -5.97 -7.63 -9.48
CA ARG A 87 -5.20 -6.60 -8.78
C ARG A 87 -4.65 -7.15 -7.48
N VAL A 88 -3.52 -6.61 -7.04
CA VAL A 88 -2.95 -6.95 -5.72
C VAL A 88 -3.23 -5.77 -4.80
N ILE A 89 -4.02 -6.00 -3.76
CA ILE A 89 -4.40 -4.97 -2.79
C ILE A 89 -3.76 -5.29 -1.45
N GLY A 90 -3.09 -4.29 -0.87
CA GLY A 90 -2.55 -4.36 0.48
C GLY A 90 -3.61 -3.98 1.52
N CYS A 91 -3.73 -4.80 2.56
CA CYS A 91 -4.65 -4.61 3.67
C CYS A 91 -3.93 -4.82 5.01
N VAL A 92 -4.08 -3.87 5.92
CA VAL A 92 -3.52 -3.97 7.27
C VAL A 92 -4.55 -4.59 8.20
N VAL A 93 -4.28 -5.79 8.70
CA VAL A 93 -5.16 -6.53 9.59
C VAL A 93 -4.59 -6.51 11.02
N PRO A 94 -5.20 -5.80 11.97
CA PRO A 94 -4.74 -5.75 13.36
C PRO A 94 -4.65 -7.11 14.01
N HIS A 95 -3.59 -7.37 14.80
CA HIS A 95 -3.51 -8.60 15.59
C HIS A 95 -4.68 -8.73 16.57
N THR A 96 -5.17 -7.62 17.11
CA THR A 96 -6.33 -7.62 18.00
C THR A 96 -7.62 -8.05 17.30
N GLU A 97 -7.77 -7.76 16.00
CA GLU A 97 -8.90 -8.29 15.22
C GLU A 97 -8.72 -9.80 15.01
N VAL A 98 -7.51 -10.25 14.66
CA VAL A 98 -7.23 -11.69 14.46
C VAL A 98 -7.40 -12.53 15.74
N GLU A 99 -7.07 -11.99 16.91
CA GLU A 99 -7.17 -12.71 18.19
C GLU A 99 -8.53 -12.57 18.87
N ALA A 100 -9.10 -11.37 18.93
CA ALA A 100 -10.29 -11.09 19.74
C ALA A 100 -11.57 -10.85 18.92
N ARG A 101 -11.45 -10.43 17.65
CA ARG A 101 -12.59 -10.05 16.80
C ARG A 101 -12.44 -10.63 15.38
N PRO A 102 -12.38 -11.96 15.24
CA PRO A 102 -12.02 -12.60 13.97
C PRO A 102 -12.98 -12.27 12.82
N ASN A 103 -14.25 -11.99 13.11
CA ASN A 103 -15.21 -11.58 12.09
C ASN A 103 -14.87 -10.22 11.47
N ASP A 104 -14.30 -9.28 12.25
CA ASP A 104 -13.86 -7.97 11.75
C ASP A 104 -12.67 -8.16 10.79
N ALA A 105 -11.71 -9.01 11.16
CA ALA A 105 -10.56 -9.34 10.30
C ALA A 105 -10.99 -10.00 8.99
N ILE A 106 -11.97 -10.92 9.06
CA ILE A 106 -12.53 -11.60 7.90
C ILE A 106 -13.27 -10.60 6.99
N ALA A 107 -14.17 -9.78 7.55
CA ALA A 107 -14.93 -8.80 6.79
C ALA A 107 -14.00 -7.82 6.08
N ARG A 108 -12.99 -7.31 6.78
CA ARG A 108 -11.95 -6.42 6.21
C ARG A 108 -11.24 -7.03 5.00
N LEU A 109 -10.88 -8.31 5.06
CA LEU A 109 -10.21 -8.98 3.95
C LEU A 109 -11.18 -9.30 2.82
N ALA A 110 -12.43 -9.63 3.13
CA ALA A 110 -13.49 -9.83 2.15
C ALA A 110 -13.80 -8.54 1.37
N ASP A 111 -13.81 -7.38 2.04
CA ASP A 111 -13.94 -6.05 1.41
C ASP A 111 -12.79 -5.76 0.43
N CYS A 112 -11.62 -6.37 0.66
CA CYS A 112 -10.48 -6.31 -0.25
C CYS A 112 -10.58 -7.33 -1.40
N GLY A 113 -11.68 -8.06 -1.54
CA GLY A 113 -11.91 -9.06 -2.58
C GLY A 113 -11.47 -10.48 -2.23
N LEU A 114 -11.07 -10.77 -0.99
CA LEU A 114 -10.71 -12.13 -0.58
C LEU A 114 -11.95 -13.02 -0.52
N GLN A 115 -11.86 -14.23 -1.10
CA GLN A 115 -12.92 -15.23 -1.03
C GLN A 115 -12.51 -16.34 -0.06
N ILE A 116 -13.21 -16.47 1.05
CA ILE A 116 -13.04 -17.60 1.97
C ILE A 116 -13.92 -18.75 1.48
N GLN A 117 -13.30 -19.89 1.23
CA GLN A 117 -13.96 -21.06 0.63
C GLN A 117 -14.13 -22.22 1.63
N GLY A 118 -13.36 -22.21 2.72
CA GLY A 118 -13.36 -23.23 3.74
C GLY A 118 -13.93 -22.77 5.08
N ASP A 119 -13.62 -23.56 6.10
CA ASP A 119 -13.96 -23.24 7.47
C ASP A 119 -13.20 -21.97 7.95
N ARG A 120 -13.91 -21.08 8.65
CA ARG A 120 -13.35 -19.81 9.13
C ARG A 120 -12.21 -20.01 10.11
N TYR A 121 -12.28 -21.06 10.93
CA TYR A 121 -11.21 -21.37 11.88
C TYR A 121 -9.96 -21.87 11.15
N LEU A 122 -10.08 -22.71 10.12
CA LEU A 122 -8.97 -23.08 9.24
C LEU A 122 -8.33 -21.87 8.56
N PHE A 123 -9.15 -20.92 8.08
CA PHE A 123 -8.66 -19.67 7.51
C PHE A 123 -7.85 -18.84 8.52
N LEU A 124 -8.35 -18.68 9.75
CA LEU A 124 -7.63 -17.93 10.78
C LEU A 124 -6.34 -18.63 11.19
N GLN A 125 -6.33 -19.97 11.28
CA GLN A 125 -5.10 -20.73 11.50
C GLN A 125 -4.10 -20.49 10.37
N PHE A 126 -4.55 -20.53 9.12
CA PHE A 126 -3.73 -20.23 7.95
C PHE A 126 -3.13 -18.82 8.05
N LEU A 127 -3.96 -17.80 8.30
CA LEU A 127 -3.50 -16.42 8.45
C LEU A 127 -2.47 -16.26 9.58
N LYS A 128 -2.68 -16.94 10.72
CA LYS A 128 -1.77 -16.94 11.87
C LYS A 128 -0.45 -17.69 11.61
N SER A 129 -0.46 -18.68 10.71
CA SER A 129 0.70 -19.53 10.39
C SER A 129 1.84 -18.78 9.70
N TRP A 130 1.53 -17.67 9.03
CA TRP A 130 2.53 -16.83 8.39
C TRP A 130 3.53 -16.21 9.40
N ARG A 131 4.82 -16.32 9.06
CA ARG A 131 5.96 -15.78 9.81
C ARG A 131 6.84 -14.90 8.90
N PRO A 132 6.35 -13.73 8.44
CA PRO A 132 7.17 -12.83 7.64
C PRO A 132 8.35 -12.30 8.46
N THR A 133 9.50 -12.15 7.82
CA THR A 133 10.72 -11.58 8.42
C THR A 133 10.85 -10.08 8.20
N ARG A 134 9.98 -9.51 7.36
CA ARG A 134 9.95 -8.08 7.04
C ARG A 134 9.03 -7.34 7.99
N TYR A 135 9.41 -6.09 8.28
CA TYR A 135 8.60 -5.14 9.03
C TYR A 135 8.13 -4.00 8.12
N ALA A 136 7.07 -3.33 8.55
CA ALA A 136 6.60 -2.09 7.96
C ALA A 136 6.18 -1.10 9.06
N LEU A 137 6.55 0.16 8.87
CA LEU A 137 6.17 1.26 9.76
C LEU A 137 4.85 1.87 9.28
N ARG A 138 3.87 1.94 10.19
CA ARG A 138 2.55 2.51 9.94
C ARG A 138 2.48 3.98 10.36
N LEU A 139 2.09 4.82 9.43
CA LEU A 139 1.70 6.21 9.67
C LEU A 139 0.17 6.33 9.70
N ARG A 140 -0.34 7.05 10.71
CA ARG A 140 -1.78 7.37 10.83
C ARG A 140 -2.10 8.80 10.41
N GLN A 141 -1.08 9.63 10.26
CA GLN A 141 -1.16 11.04 9.91
C GLN A 141 -0.28 11.30 8.69
N VAL A 142 -0.66 12.29 7.90
CA VAL A 142 0.17 12.79 6.80
C VAL A 142 1.43 13.44 7.35
N GLY A 143 2.48 13.52 6.53
CA GLY A 143 3.74 14.15 6.91
C GLY A 143 4.92 13.19 7.00
N TRP A 144 5.99 13.66 7.63
CA TRP A 144 7.25 12.93 7.75
C TRP A 144 7.14 11.76 8.73
N THR A 145 7.87 10.68 8.43
CA THR A 145 8.26 9.69 9.44
C THR A 145 9.13 10.34 10.53
N PRO A 146 9.23 9.76 11.74
CA PRO A 146 10.07 10.28 12.81
C PRO A 146 11.54 10.46 12.42
N ASP A 147 12.08 9.56 11.60
CA ASP A 147 13.45 9.59 11.05
C ASP A 147 13.59 10.51 9.82
N ARG A 148 12.50 11.14 9.36
CA ARG A 148 12.42 12.02 8.18
C ARG A 148 12.92 11.38 6.87
N THR A 149 12.79 10.05 6.74
CA THR A 149 13.19 9.33 5.53
C THR A 149 12.03 9.01 4.58
N ALA A 150 10.78 9.18 5.02
CA ALA A 150 9.61 9.07 4.15
C ALA A 150 8.53 10.11 4.50
N PHE A 151 7.68 10.44 3.54
CA PHE A 151 6.61 11.42 3.67
C PHE A 151 5.28 10.84 3.18
N ALA A 152 4.26 10.80 4.04
CA ALA A 152 2.90 10.43 3.69
C ALA A 152 2.11 11.63 3.17
N LEU A 153 1.51 11.49 2.00
CA LEU A 153 0.64 12.46 1.35
C LEU A 153 -0.82 12.27 1.80
N ALA A 154 -1.64 13.31 1.64
CA ALA A 154 -3.06 13.30 1.98
C ALA A 154 -3.93 12.42 1.06
N ASP A 155 -3.40 12.01 -0.09
CA ASP A 155 -4.03 11.01 -0.97
C ASP A 155 -3.66 9.57 -0.59
N GLY A 156 -2.93 9.38 0.50
CA GLY A 156 -2.50 8.09 1.04
C GLY A 156 -1.23 7.51 0.43
N ARG A 157 -0.62 8.18 -0.56
CA ARG A 157 0.69 7.77 -1.09
C ARG A 157 1.80 8.08 -0.09
N VAL A 158 2.87 7.30 -0.14
CA VAL A 158 4.10 7.52 0.64
C VAL A 158 5.26 7.74 -0.31
N ILE A 159 5.93 8.87 -0.18
CA ILE A 159 7.18 9.18 -0.88
C ILE A 159 8.34 8.72 0.01
N ALA A 160 9.21 7.85 -0.50
CA ALA A 160 10.41 7.39 0.21
C ALA A 160 11.54 7.07 -0.80
N PRO A 161 12.82 7.21 -0.42
CA PRO A 161 13.94 6.72 -1.20
C PRO A 161 13.85 5.20 -1.43
N VAL A 162 14.32 4.75 -2.59
CA VAL A 162 14.45 3.33 -2.93
C VAL A 162 15.93 3.01 -3.20
N PRO A 163 16.50 1.94 -2.62
CA PRO A 163 15.88 0.97 -1.71
C PRO A 163 15.80 1.48 -0.27
N ARG A 164 14.76 1.07 0.46
CA ARG A 164 14.63 1.24 1.92
C ARG A 164 14.52 -0.13 2.59
N GLY A 165 15.13 -0.28 3.76
CA GLY A 165 15.09 -1.54 4.52
C GLY A 165 13.71 -1.89 5.08
N GLU A 166 12.89 -0.88 5.39
CA GLU A 166 11.54 -1.04 5.95
C GLU A 166 10.51 -0.26 5.10
N THR A 167 9.41 -0.93 4.74
CA THR A 167 8.30 -0.30 4.02
C THR A 167 7.57 0.67 4.96
N VAL A 168 7.16 1.83 4.47
CA VAL A 168 6.20 2.69 5.19
C VAL A 168 4.85 2.64 4.51
N ILE A 169 3.83 2.48 5.33
CA ILE A 169 2.44 2.44 4.91
C ILE A 169 1.66 3.54 5.63
N TYR A 170 0.78 4.20 4.89
CA TYR A 170 -0.17 5.13 5.46
C TYR A 170 -1.52 4.43 5.61
N THR A 171 -2.12 4.50 6.80
CA THR A 171 -3.45 3.92 7.10
C THR A 171 -4.40 4.97 7.71
N GLY A 172 -4.09 6.25 7.54
CA GLY A 172 -5.04 7.32 7.89
C GLY A 172 -6.11 7.48 6.82
N THR A 173 -6.95 8.50 6.98
CA THR A 173 -7.97 8.84 5.99
C THR A 173 -7.31 9.55 4.81
N ALA A 174 -7.35 8.94 3.63
CA ALA A 174 -7.07 9.64 2.39
C ALA A 174 -8.31 10.47 2.01
N ASP A 175 -8.31 11.75 2.33
CA ASP A 175 -9.44 12.67 2.09
C ASP A 175 -9.23 13.55 0.83
N ARG A 176 -8.10 13.37 0.15
CA ARG A 176 -7.77 14.06 -1.10
C ARG A 176 -7.60 13.08 -2.25
N THR A 177 -8.07 13.49 -3.41
CA THR A 177 -7.91 12.76 -4.66
C THR A 177 -7.26 13.66 -5.69
N THR A 178 -6.36 13.10 -6.49
CA THR A 178 -5.79 13.80 -7.64
C THR A 178 -6.77 13.70 -8.82
N THR A 179 -7.09 14.83 -9.43
CA THR A 179 -7.94 14.91 -10.63
C THR A 179 -7.26 15.78 -11.70
N GLY A 180 -7.55 15.48 -12.97
CA GLY A 180 -6.87 16.12 -14.10
C GLY A 180 -5.43 15.64 -14.29
N CYS A 181 -4.64 16.38 -15.09
CA CYS A 181 -3.21 16.15 -15.26
C CYS A 181 -2.40 17.38 -14.85
N PHE A 182 -1.09 17.18 -14.73
CA PHE A 182 -0.16 18.22 -14.31
C PHE A 182 -0.07 19.35 -15.34
N GLU A 183 -0.13 19.03 -16.64
CA GLU A 183 -0.06 19.98 -17.75
C GLU A 183 -1.28 20.92 -17.75
N ASP A 184 -2.47 20.38 -17.47
CA ASP A 184 -3.70 21.18 -17.32
C ASP A 184 -3.61 22.11 -16.11
N TRP A 185 -3.06 21.62 -14.99
CA TRP A 185 -2.84 22.45 -13.81
C TRP A 185 -1.84 23.58 -14.08
N GLN A 186 -0.76 23.31 -14.82
CA GLN A 186 0.23 24.31 -15.20
C GLN A 186 -0.35 25.38 -16.13
N SER A 187 -1.05 24.98 -17.19
CA SER A 187 -1.66 25.91 -18.15
C SER A 187 -2.85 26.68 -17.58
N GLY A 188 -3.53 26.13 -16.57
CA GLY A 188 -4.60 26.78 -15.83
C GLY A 188 -4.11 27.54 -14.59
N MET A 189 -4.07 26.85 -13.45
CA MET A 189 -3.84 27.47 -12.14
C MET A 189 -2.47 28.14 -12.01
N ALA A 190 -1.40 27.50 -12.50
CA ALA A 190 -0.06 28.09 -12.38
C ALA A 190 0.09 29.35 -13.26
N ALA A 191 -0.49 29.34 -14.47
CA ALA A 191 -0.51 30.51 -15.35
C ALA A 191 -1.21 31.72 -14.71
N LEU A 192 -2.32 31.50 -13.99
CA LEU A 192 -3.02 32.55 -13.24
C LEU A 192 -2.20 33.11 -12.07
N ALA A 193 -1.28 32.32 -11.51
CA ALA A 193 -0.44 32.75 -10.40
C ALA A 193 0.72 33.66 -10.85
N LEU A 194 1.11 33.63 -12.13
CA LEU A 194 2.21 34.45 -12.64
C LEU A 194 1.96 35.94 -12.40
N GLY A 195 2.91 36.60 -11.71
CA GLY A 195 2.80 38.01 -11.34
C GLY A 195 1.80 38.31 -10.21
N ASN A 196 1.09 37.31 -9.67
CA ASN A 196 0.15 37.49 -8.57
C ASN A 196 0.76 36.97 -7.24
N PRO A 197 1.26 37.87 -6.35
CA PRO A 197 1.96 37.45 -5.14
C PRO A 197 1.06 36.67 -4.16
N TYR A 198 -0.25 36.90 -4.15
CA TYR A 198 -1.17 36.21 -3.24
C TYR A 198 -1.44 34.77 -3.69
N LEU A 199 -1.60 34.53 -4.99
CA LEU A 199 -1.74 33.18 -5.53
C LEU A 199 -0.45 32.39 -5.40
N ILE A 200 0.69 33.01 -5.71
CA ILE A 200 2.03 32.41 -5.50
C ILE A 200 2.20 32.03 -4.03
N PHE A 201 1.86 32.94 -3.11
CA PHE A 201 1.98 32.67 -1.67
C PHE A 201 1.05 31.54 -1.22
N GLY A 202 -0.21 31.51 -1.68
CA GLY A 202 -1.15 30.43 -1.35
C GLY A 202 -0.68 29.05 -1.82
N ILE A 203 -0.19 28.94 -3.05
CA ILE A 203 0.39 27.70 -3.61
C ILE A 203 1.66 27.31 -2.84
N SER A 204 2.56 28.27 -2.62
CA SER A 204 3.81 28.03 -1.89
C SER A 204 3.56 27.57 -0.45
N LEU A 205 2.54 28.13 0.22
CA LEU A 205 2.16 27.76 1.57
C LEU A 205 1.63 26.32 1.63
N ALA A 206 0.78 25.92 0.69
CA ALA A 206 0.28 24.54 0.62
C ALA A 206 1.42 23.52 0.39
N LEU A 207 2.42 23.88 -0.43
CA LEU A 207 3.61 23.06 -0.67
C LEU A 207 4.65 23.12 0.44
N SER A 208 4.51 24.01 1.44
CA SER A 208 5.54 24.25 2.46
C SER A 208 5.65 23.12 3.49
N GLY A 209 4.60 22.30 3.65
CA GLY A 209 4.50 21.25 4.68
C GLY A 209 5.73 20.32 4.76
N PRO A 210 6.15 19.69 3.65
CA PRO A 210 7.37 18.89 3.59
C PRO A 210 8.64 19.65 4.01
N PHE A 211 8.73 20.96 3.75
CA PHE A 211 9.93 21.74 4.06
C PHE A 211 10.00 22.21 5.53
N LEU A 212 8.87 22.19 6.27
CA LEU A 212 8.84 22.62 7.68
C LEU A 212 9.84 21.83 8.55
N GLY A 213 9.95 20.52 8.30
CA GLY A 213 10.90 19.65 8.99
C GLY A 213 12.37 20.10 8.82
N LEU A 214 12.73 20.65 7.65
CA LEU A 214 14.08 21.19 7.39
C LEU A 214 14.37 22.46 8.18
N THR A 215 13.32 23.19 8.58
CA THR A 215 13.43 24.44 9.34
C THR A 215 13.39 24.23 10.86
N ASN A 216 13.27 22.99 11.33
CA ASN A 216 12.99 22.65 12.74
C ASN A 216 11.75 23.37 13.30
N ARG A 217 10.76 23.62 12.44
CA ARG A 217 9.46 24.18 12.84
C ARG A 217 8.37 23.11 12.70
N THR A 218 7.40 23.15 13.60
CA THR A 218 6.25 22.25 13.59
C THR A 218 5.11 22.76 12.72
N GLY A 219 5.09 24.06 12.41
CA GLY A 219 4.03 24.69 11.64
C GLY A 219 4.23 26.20 11.50
N ALA A 220 3.35 26.81 10.70
CA ALA A 220 3.18 28.24 10.61
C ALA A 220 1.69 28.54 10.33
N ILE A 221 1.18 29.62 10.89
CA ILE A 221 -0.18 30.10 10.64
C ILE A 221 -0.07 31.48 10.00
N PHE A 222 -0.72 31.64 8.85
CA PHE A 222 -0.81 32.91 8.15
C PHE A 222 -2.28 33.35 8.07
N HIS A 223 -2.51 34.63 8.35
CA HIS A 223 -3.84 35.22 8.30
C HIS A 223 -3.89 36.23 7.16
N PHE A 224 -4.66 35.93 6.11
CA PHE A 224 -4.99 36.92 5.08
C PHE A 224 -6.02 37.90 5.64
N PHE A 225 -5.62 39.14 5.83
CA PHE A 225 -6.47 40.22 6.31
C PHE A 225 -6.69 41.28 5.22
N GLY A 226 -7.88 41.87 5.18
CA GLY A 226 -8.26 42.91 4.23
C GLY A 226 -9.78 42.99 4.03
N GLU A 227 -10.23 43.95 3.22
CA GLU A 227 -11.64 44.14 2.89
C GLU A 227 -12.27 42.92 2.21
N ASN A 228 -13.60 42.85 2.18
CA ASN A 228 -14.30 41.77 1.51
C ASN A 228 -14.02 41.76 0.00
N SER A 229 -14.08 40.57 -0.61
CA SER A 229 -13.91 40.38 -2.06
C SER A 229 -12.54 40.72 -2.67
N VAL A 230 -11.49 40.94 -1.86
CA VAL A 230 -10.12 41.19 -2.35
C VAL A 230 -9.32 39.92 -2.70
N GLY A 231 -9.99 38.76 -2.85
CA GLY A 231 -9.33 37.53 -3.29
C GLY A 231 -8.69 36.66 -2.19
N LYS A 232 -8.90 36.96 -0.90
CA LYS A 232 -8.41 36.15 0.23
C LYS A 232 -8.74 34.66 0.09
N THR A 233 -10.00 34.35 -0.18
CA THR A 233 -10.47 32.97 -0.39
C THR A 233 -9.88 32.35 -1.65
N LYS A 234 -9.66 33.13 -2.72
CA LYS A 234 -9.06 32.63 -3.97
C LYS A 234 -7.62 32.19 -3.75
N ALA A 235 -6.85 32.92 -2.95
CA ALA A 235 -5.48 32.53 -2.57
C ALA A 235 -5.46 31.19 -1.82
N LEU A 236 -6.38 31.00 -0.86
CA LEU A 236 -6.52 29.73 -0.14
C LEU A 236 -6.95 28.57 -1.07
N LEU A 237 -7.91 28.83 -1.96
CA LEU A 237 -8.38 27.84 -2.93
C LEU A 237 -7.29 27.45 -3.92
N ALA A 238 -6.46 28.39 -4.38
CA ALA A 238 -5.32 28.09 -5.23
C ALA A 238 -4.33 27.15 -4.53
N GLY A 239 -4.05 27.38 -3.25
CA GLY A 239 -3.26 26.45 -2.43
C GLY A 239 -3.89 25.06 -2.32
N ASN A 240 -5.21 24.93 -2.30
CA ASN A 240 -5.88 23.63 -2.26
C ASN A 240 -5.81 22.82 -3.56
N THR A 241 -5.28 23.39 -4.63
CA THR A 241 -5.14 22.70 -5.93
C THR A 241 -3.86 21.89 -6.07
N VAL A 242 -2.95 21.94 -5.08
CA VAL A 242 -1.71 21.15 -5.04
C VAL A 242 -1.76 20.00 -4.05
#